data_AF-A0A1Q3LDY8-F1
#
_entry.id   AF-A0A1Q3LDY8-F1
#
_cell.length_a   1.000
_cell.length_b   1.000
_cell.length_c   1.000
_cell.angle_alpha   90.00
_cell.angle_beta   90.00
_cell.angle_gamma   90.00
#
_symmetry.space_group_name_H-M   'P 1'
#
loop_
_entity.id
_entity.type
_entity.pdbx_description
1 polymer ?
#
loop_
_entity_poly.entity_id
_entity_poly.type
_entity_poly.pdbx_seq_one_letter_code
_entity_poly.pdbx_strand_id
1 'polypeptide(L)' 'MLPFQKPLTLHEVALSTYPIGLECRRCVRRTLLQAEDVGARLNDPRSLTEAGHRCRCGSTDFEVEHFATPSKARGWMRNV' A
#
# COMPACT_ATOMS: atom_id res chain seq x y z
N MET A 1 -9.44 -19.41 8.46
CA MET A 1 -9.94 -18.06 8.74
C MET A 1 -8.82 -17.11 8.38
N LEU A 2 -8.88 -16.48 7.20
CA LEU A 2 -7.90 -15.46 6.84
C LEU A 2 -8.12 -14.26 7.76
N PRO A 3 -7.07 -13.69 8.39
CA PRO A 3 -7.25 -12.52 9.23
C PRO A 3 -7.88 -11.43 8.37
N PHE A 4 -8.95 -10.80 8.86
CA PHE A 4 -9.42 -9.53 8.32
C PHE A 4 -8.25 -8.56 8.39
N GLN A 5 -7.47 -8.44 7.31
CA GLN A 5 -6.49 -7.39 7.16
C GLN A 5 -7.28 -6.10 7.19
N LYS A 6 -7.12 -5.34 8.27
CA LYS A 6 -7.67 -3.98 8.38
C LYS A 6 -7.29 -3.22 7.09
N PRO A 7 -8.24 -2.56 6.42
CA PRO A 7 -7.93 -1.75 5.25
C PRO A 7 -6.88 -0.71 5.61
N LEU A 8 -5.82 -0.62 4.81
CA LEU A 8 -4.76 0.38 5.01
C LEU A 8 -5.35 1.79 4.84
N THR A 9 -5.21 2.59 5.88
CA THR A 9 -5.72 3.97 5.94
C THR A 9 -4.69 4.97 5.43
N LEU A 10 -5.15 6.12 4.96
CA LEU A 10 -4.28 7.22 4.56
C LEU A 10 -3.48 7.78 5.75
N HIS A 11 -4.03 7.74 6.97
CA HIS A 11 -3.27 8.03 8.19
C HIS A 11 -2.04 7.11 8.33
N GLU A 12 -2.22 5.81 8.15
CA GLU A 12 -1.11 4.82 8.24
C GLU A 12 -0.09 5.04 7.11
N VAL A 13 -0.55 5.37 5.89
CA VAL A 13 0.35 5.74 4.79
C VAL A 13 1.15 7.00 5.13
N ALA A 14 0.52 8.01 5.71
CA ALA A 14 1.17 9.27 6.10
C ALA A 14 2.17 9.11 7.26
N LEU A 15 1.97 8.13 8.14
CA LEU A 15 2.91 7.81 9.22
C LEU A 15 4.14 7.03 8.73
N SER A 16 4.06 6.39 7.57
CA SER A 16 5.14 5.52 7.10
C SER A 16 6.36 6.34 6.70
N THR A 17 7.50 6.05 7.32
CA THR A 17 8.80 6.66 6.98
C THR A 17 9.33 6.20 5.62
N TYR A 18 8.93 5.00 5.19
CA TYR A 18 9.35 4.39 3.93
C TYR A 18 8.13 4.14 3.03
N PRO A 19 8.32 4.00 1.71
CA PRO A 19 7.22 3.63 0.82
C PRO A 19 6.56 2.33 1.29
N ILE A 20 5.25 2.22 1.18
CA ILE A 20 4.51 1.00 1.49
C ILE A 20 4.47 0.11 0.25
N GLY A 21 4.72 -1.18 0.40
CA GLY A 21 4.55 -2.15 -0.68
C GLY A 21 3.07 -2.54 -0.80
N LEU A 22 2.51 -2.41 -2.00
CA LEU A 22 1.18 -2.92 -2.32
C LEU A 22 1.28 -4.02 -3.38
N GLU A 23 0.89 -5.23 -3.02
CA GLU A 23 0.75 -6.35 -3.97
C GLU A 23 -0.73 -6.62 -4.24
N CYS A 24 -1.16 -6.49 -5.49
CA CYS A 24 -2.54 -6.80 -5.84
C CYS A 24 -2.77 -8.31 -5.79
N ARG A 25 -3.66 -8.78 -4.92
CA ARG A 25 -3.96 -10.22 -4.79
C ARG A 25 -4.55 -10.86 -6.04
N ARG A 26 -5.14 -10.04 -6.93
CA ARG A 26 -5.77 -10.52 -8.16
C ARG A 26 -4.79 -10.72 -9.32
N CYS A 27 -3.83 -9.82 -9.50
CA CYS A 27 -2.92 -9.86 -10.66
C CYS A 27 -1.44 -9.86 -10.28
N VAL A 28 -1.14 -10.06 -8.98
CA VAL A 28 0.19 -10.15 -8.35
C VAL A 28 1.13 -8.99 -8.69
N ARG A 29 0.59 -7.88 -9.21
CA ARG A 29 1.37 -6.68 -9.50
C ARG A 29 1.74 -6.00 -8.19
N ARG A 30 3.03 -5.67 -8.09
CA ARG A 30 3.60 -4.89 -7.00
C ARG A 30 3.74 -3.43 -7.40
N THR A 31 3.48 -2.55 -6.45
CA THR A 31 3.83 -1.13 -6.53
C THR A 31 4.32 -0.65 -5.18
N LEU A 32 5.20 0.34 -5.20
CA LEU A 32 5.50 1.13 -4.00
C LEU A 32 4.52 2.29 -3.96
N LEU A 33 4.00 2.56 -2.77
CA LEU A 33 3.07 3.64 -2.50
C LEU A 33 3.71 4.59 -1.50
N GLN A 34 3.79 5.87 -1.85
CA GLN A 34 4.18 6.92 -0.93
C GLN A 34 2.97 7.76 -0.53
N ALA A 35 3.12 8.54 0.55
CA ALA A 35 2.05 9.41 1.03
C ALA A 35 1.63 10.43 -0.03
N GLU A 36 2.58 10.94 -0.81
CA GLU A 36 2.33 11.95 -1.83
C GLU A 36 1.50 11.40 -3.00
N ASP A 37 1.65 10.12 -3.33
CA ASP A 37 0.98 9.48 -4.48
C ASP A 37 -0.54 9.42 -4.32
N VAL A 38 -1.02 9.40 -3.07
CA VAL A 38 -2.45 9.33 -2.71
C VAL A 38 -2.91 10.54 -1.90
N GLY A 39 -2.07 11.56 -1.77
CA GLY A 39 -2.35 12.74 -0.95
C GLY A 39 -2.67 12.39 0.51
N ALA A 40 -2.02 11.36 1.05
CA ALA A 40 -2.22 10.88 2.41
C ALA A 40 -1.85 11.98 3.42
N ARG A 41 -2.67 12.11 4.47
CA ARG A 41 -2.46 13.08 5.55
C ARG A 41 -2.62 12.42 6.91
N LEU A 42 -1.89 12.95 7.90
CA LEU A 42 -2.11 12.58 9.28
C LEU A 42 -3.57 12.84 9.66
N ASN A 43 -4.14 11.90 10.41
CA ASN A 43 -5.54 11.85 10.85
C ASN A 43 -6.58 11.70 9.72
N ASP A 44 -6.18 11.29 8.52
CA ASP A 44 -7.14 10.91 7.47
C ASP A 44 -7.57 9.43 7.65
N PRO A 45 -8.82 9.17 8.10
CA PRO A 45 -9.26 7.82 8.40
C PRO A 45 -9.66 7.04 7.14
N ARG A 46 -9.70 7.68 5.97
CA ARG A 46 -10.11 7.03 4.73
C ARG A 46 -9.13 5.91 4.38
N SER A 47 -9.66 4.78 3.96
CA SER A 47 -8.88 3.70 3.37
C SER A 47 -8.36 4.06 1.97
N LEU A 48 -7.33 3.34 1.51
CA LEU A 48 -6.85 3.49 0.13
C LEU A 48 -7.94 3.33 -0.93
N THR A 49 -8.87 2.41 -0.70
CA THR A 49 -10.01 2.17 -1.59
C THR A 49 -10.96 3.35 -1.64
N GLU A 50 -11.26 3.95 -0.49
CA GLU A 50 -12.09 5.17 -0.39
C GLU A 50 -11.41 6.40 -1.00
N ALA A 51 -10.07 6.43 -0.96
CA ALA A 51 -9.25 7.43 -1.66
C ALA A 51 -9.21 7.21 -3.19
N GLY A 52 -9.83 6.13 -3.70
CA GLY A 52 -9.89 5.81 -5.13
C GLY A 52 -8.66 5.07 -5.66
N HIS A 53 -7.74 4.62 -4.80
CA HIS A 53 -6.58 3.84 -5.23
C HIS A 53 -7.02 2.45 -5.73
N ARG A 54 -6.58 2.09 -6.95
CA ARG A 54 -6.94 0.84 -7.62
C ARG A 54 -5.75 0.29 -8.38
N CYS A 55 -5.66 -1.03 -8.45
CA CYS A 55 -4.68 -1.68 -9.29
C CYS A 55 -5.03 -1.45 -10.76
N ARG A 56 -4.05 -1.57 -11.67
CA ARG A 56 -4.29 -1.55 -13.12
C ARG A 56 -5.28 -2.61 -13.62
N CYS A 57 -5.50 -3.70 -12.87
CA CYS A 57 -6.53 -4.69 -13.20
C CYS A 57 -7.93 -4.32 -12.68
N GLY A 58 -8.08 -3.16 -12.03
CA GLY A 58 -9.34 -2.69 -11.42
C GLY A 58 -9.60 -3.20 -10.00
N SER A 59 -8.78 -4.10 -9.47
CA SER A 59 -8.93 -4.61 -8.10
C SER A 59 -8.52 -3.58 -7.05
N THR A 60 -9.22 -3.59 -5.93
CA THR A 60 -8.92 -2.84 -4.70
C THR A 60 -8.42 -3.76 -3.57
N ASP A 61 -8.19 -5.03 -3.88
CA ASP A 61 -7.70 -6.03 -2.92
C ASP A 61 -6.18 -6.12 -3.00
N PHE A 62 -5.54 -5.63 -1.93
CA PHE A 62 -4.09 -5.49 -1.84
C PHE A 62 -3.58 -6.14 -0.56
N GLU A 63 -2.47 -6.85 -0.71
CA GLU A 63 -1.60 -7.19 0.39
C GLU A 63 -0.60 -6.05 0.64
N VAL A 64 -0.38 -5.75 1.91
CA VAL A 64 0.39 -4.60 2.36
C VAL A 64 1.68 -5.07 3.02
N GLU A 65 2.80 -4.53 2.58
CA GLU A 65 4.12 -4.77 3.14
C GLU A 65 4.72 -3.46 3.67
N HIS A 66 5.13 -3.44 4.94
CA HIS A 66 5.82 -2.31 5.54
C HIS A 66 7.31 -2.60 5.61
N PHE A 67 8.12 -1.73 5.00
CA PHE A 67 9.57 -1.92 5.02
C PHE A 67 10.21 -1.22 6.20
N ALA A 68 11.21 -1.87 6.80
CA ALA A 68 12.04 -1.26 7.84
C ALA A 68 13.21 -0.43 7.28
N THR A 69 13.54 -0.58 5.99
CA THR A 69 14.64 0.15 5.32
C THR A 69 14.35 0.40 3.83
N PRO A 70 14.94 1.44 3.21
CA PRO A 70 14.75 1.71 1.78
C PRO A 70 15.28 0.59 0.88
N SER A 71 16.34 -0.10 1.31
CA SER A 71 16.95 -1.20 0.56
C SER A 71 16.01 -2.39 0.44
N LYS A 72 15.21 -2.67 1.47
CA LYS A 72 14.17 -3.71 1.42
C LYS A 72 13.06 -3.35 0.44
N ALA A 73 12.57 -2.09 0.46
CA ALA A 73 11.56 -1.62 -0.49
C ALA A 73 12.03 -1.78 -1.94
N ARG A 74 13.28 -1.37 -2.23
CA ARG A 74 13.88 -1.54 -3.56
C ARG A 74 14.05 -3.00 -3.95
N GLY A 75 14.53 -3.85 -3.04
CA GLY A 75 14.69 -5.29 -3.28
C GLY A 75 13.37 -5.99 -3.58
N TRP A 76 12.31 -5.63 -2.86
CA TRP A 76 10.98 -6.19 -3.03
C TRP A 76 10.39 -5.93 -4.42
N MET A 77 10.61 -4.73 -4.98
CA MET A 77 10.22 -4.39 -6.36
C MET A 77 11.02 -5.13 -7.43
N ARG A 78 12.28 -5.50 -7.16
CA ARG A 78 13.15 -6.18 -8.14
C ARG A 78 12.94 -7.69 -8.19
N ASN A 79 12.38 -8.28 -7.13
CA ASN A 79 12.08 -9.71 -7.05
C ASN A 79 10.69 -10.05 -7.63
N VAL A 80 10.33 -9.44 -8.76
CA VAL A 80 9.08 -9.68 -9.53
C VAL A 80 9.41 -10.44 -10.80
#